data_AF-I0CEB6-F1
#
_entry.id   AF-I0CEB6-F1
#
_cell.length_a   1.000
_cell.length_b   1.000
_cell.length_c   1.000
_cell.angle_alpha   90.00
_cell.angle_beta   90.00
_cell.angle_gamma   90.00
#
_symmetry.space_group_name_H-M   'P 1'
#
loop_
_entity.id
_entity.type
_entity.pdbx_description
1 polymer ?
#
loop_
_entity_poly.entity_id
_entity_poly.type
_entity_poly.pdbx_seq_one_letter_code
_entity_poly.pdbx_strand_id
1 'polypeptide(L)'
;MSARDALNAYVAHESDADQAEYEKRLDAYAAEVRAEALREAVSSLLALPVMHTPSETAKATPLDKRNAMICTPDAWANLGLVLRQKREEQGYSRRALSELADVSEKSIQLVEEGRVPAKRWPQSLDRIAVALGWTTTGVVDFLMAEPPF
;
A
#
# COMPACT_ATOMS: atom_id res chain seq x y z
N MET A 1 -30.73 -33.05 -45.42
CA MET A 1 -29.31 -32.80 -45.10
C MET A 1 -28.47 -33.37 -46.21
N SER A 2 -27.70 -32.53 -46.89
CA SER A 2 -26.76 -32.94 -47.92
C SER A 2 -25.45 -33.43 -47.29
N ALA A 3 -24.74 -34.35 -47.96
CA ALA A 3 -23.40 -34.78 -47.53
C ALA A 3 -22.43 -33.59 -47.37
N ARG A 4 -22.64 -32.51 -48.13
CA ARG A 4 -21.87 -31.26 -48.03
C ARG A 4 -22.15 -30.49 -46.74
N ASP A 5 -23.38 -30.52 -46.23
CA ASP A 5 -23.76 -29.84 -44.98
C ASP A 5 -23.15 -30.55 -43.78
N ALA A 6 -23.12 -31.89 -43.80
CA ALA A 6 -22.49 -32.69 -42.76
C ALA A 6 -20.97 -32.47 -42.68
N LEU A 7 -20.29 -32.36 -43.83
CA LEU A 7 -18.85 -32.08 -43.89
C LEU A 7 -18.53 -30.68 -43.35
N ASN A 8 -19.32 -29.66 -43.72
CA ASN A 8 -19.13 -28.30 -43.22
C ASN A 8 -19.36 -28.22 -41.70
N ALA A 9 -20.36 -28.92 -41.17
CA ALA A 9 -20.62 -28.97 -39.74
C ALA A 9 -19.49 -29.68 -38.95
N TYR A 10 -18.94 -30.76 -39.51
CA TYR A 10 -17.81 -31.48 -38.93
C TYR A 10 -16.55 -30.60 -38.88
N VAL A 11 -16.21 -29.93 -40.00
CA VAL A 11 -15.05 -29.03 -40.09
C VAL A 11 -15.19 -27.83 -39.15
N ALA A 12 -16.41 -27.26 -39.03
CA ALA A 12 -16.68 -26.19 -38.08
C ALA A 12 -16.50 -26.66 -36.63
N HIS A 13 -17.03 -27.84 -36.29
CA HIS A 13 -16.90 -28.40 -34.94
C HIS A 13 -15.45 -28.74 -34.57
N GLU A 14 -14.64 -29.28 -35.50
CA GLU A 14 -13.20 -29.49 -35.26
C GLU A 14 -12.46 -28.16 -35.09
N SER A 15 -12.71 -27.17 -35.94
CA SER A 15 -12.09 -25.84 -35.83
C SER A 15 -12.45 -25.13 -34.53
N ASP A 16 -13.71 -25.24 -34.07
CA ASP A 16 -14.16 -24.64 -32.81
C ASP A 16 -13.55 -25.36 -31.60
N ALA A 17 -13.38 -26.69 -31.67
CA ALA A 17 -12.71 -27.47 -30.63
C ALA A 17 -11.22 -27.14 -30.54
N ASP A 18 -10.55 -27.00 -31.69
CA ASP A 18 -9.14 -26.61 -31.77
C ASP A 18 -8.92 -25.17 -31.24
N GLN A 19 -9.84 -24.26 -31.58
CA GLN A 19 -9.83 -22.88 -31.09
C GLN A 19 -10.02 -22.83 -29.56
N ALA A 20 -10.96 -23.60 -29.02
CA ALA A 20 -11.19 -23.69 -27.58
C ALA A 20 -9.99 -24.30 -26.84
N GLU A 21 -9.31 -25.29 -27.43
CA GLU A 21 -8.08 -25.85 -26.86
C GLU A 21 -6.95 -24.81 -26.85
N TYR A 22 -6.79 -24.05 -27.94
CA TYR A 22 -5.81 -22.97 -28.03
C TYR A 22 -6.05 -21.87 -26.98
N GLU A 23 -7.29 -21.42 -26.83
CA GLU A 23 -7.69 -20.43 -25.82
C GLU A 23 -7.41 -20.95 -24.40
N LYS A 24 -7.74 -22.21 -24.11
CA LYS A 24 -7.44 -22.84 -22.81
C LYS A 24 -5.94 -22.88 -22.52
N ARG A 25 -5.11 -23.11 -23.53
CA ARG A 25 -3.63 -23.10 -23.39
C ARG A 25 -3.11 -21.68 -23.17
N LEU A 26 -3.68 -20.67 -23.83
CA LEU A 26 -3.38 -19.27 -23.57
C LEU A 26 -3.74 -18.85 -22.14
N ASP A 27 -4.90 -19.26 -21.64
CA ASP A 27 -5.32 -18.98 -20.27
C ASP A 27 -4.42 -19.65 -19.23
N ALA A 28 -4.02 -20.91 -19.49
CA ALA A 28 -3.07 -21.63 -18.64
C ALA A 28 -1.70 -20.94 -18.63
N TYR A 29 -1.16 -20.57 -19.79
CA TYR A 29 0.10 -19.84 -19.90
C TYR A 29 0.01 -18.46 -19.22
N ALA A 30 -1.08 -17.72 -19.41
CA ALA A 30 -1.29 -16.45 -18.72
C ALA A 30 -1.39 -16.64 -17.20
N ALA A 31 -1.97 -17.74 -16.72
CA ALA A 31 -1.99 -18.08 -15.30
C ALA A 31 -0.59 -18.42 -14.77
N GLU A 32 0.22 -19.15 -15.52
CA GLU A 32 1.61 -19.45 -15.18
C GLU A 32 2.47 -18.18 -15.11
N VAL A 33 2.37 -17.30 -16.11
CA VAL A 33 3.07 -16.01 -16.12
C VAL A 33 2.63 -15.13 -14.95
N ARG A 34 1.33 -15.08 -14.64
CA ARG A 34 0.81 -14.36 -13.46
C ARG A 34 1.32 -14.96 -12.15
N ALA A 35 1.39 -16.29 -12.04
CA ALA A 35 1.90 -16.97 -10.86
C ALA A 35 3.40 -16.71 -10.66
N GLU A 36 4.17 -16.69 -11.74
CA GLU A 36 5.60 -16.39 -11.69
C GLU A 36 5.87 -14.92 -11.35
N ALA A 37 5.13 -13.99 -11.95
CA ALA A 37 5.19 -12.57 -11.59
C ALA A 37 4.83 -12.34 -10.12
N LEU A 38 3.86 -13.10 -9.57
CA LEU A 38 3.50 -13.04 -8.15
C LEU A 38 4.62 -13.61 -7.27
N ARG A 39 5.27 -14.71 -7.67
CA ARG A 39 6.43 -15.27 -6.95
C ARG A 39 7.60 -14.30 -6.95
N GLU A 40 7.90 -13.67 -8.08
CA GLU A 40 8.95 -12.67 -8.21
C GLU A 40 8.64 -11.42 -7.38
N ALA A 41 7.39 -10.96 -7.38
CA ALA A 41 6.93 -9.86 -6.53
C ALA A 41 7.06 -10.20 -5.04
N VAL A 42 6.66 -11.41 -4.63
CA VAL A 42 6.82 -11.91 -3.25
C VAL A 42 8.29 -12.04 -2.89
N SER A 43 9.12 -12.58 -3.78
CA SER A 43 10.58 -12.68 -3.57
C SER A 43 11.22 -11.31 -3.46
N SER A 44 10.80 -10.33 -4.27
CA SER A 44 11.27 -8.95 -4.18
C SER A 44 10.83 -8.31 -2.87
N LEU A 45 9.59 -8.52 -2.44
CA LEU A 45 9.07 -8.11 -1.12
C LEU A 45 9.87 -8.71 0.04
N LEU A 46 10.32 -9.96 -0.08
CA LEU A 46 11.16 -10.65 0.91
C LEU A 46 12.63 -10.23 0.85
N ALA A 47 13.10 -9.69 -0.29
CA ALA A 47 14.46 -9.22 -0.50
C ALA A 47 14.64 -7.72 -0.18
N LEU A 48 13.54 -6.97 -0.02
CA LEU A 48 13.60 -5.66 0.61
C LEU A 48 14.13 -5.84 2.04
N PRO A 49 15.01 -4.96 2.54
CA PRO A 49 15.23 -4.88 3.98
C PRO A 49 13.86 -4.74 4.60
N VAL A 50 13.53 -5.61 5.57
CA VAL A 50 12.28 -5.52 6.33
C VAL A 50 12.13 -4.06 6.72
N MET A 51 11.28 -3.33 6.01
CA MET A 51 10.80 -2.04 6.44
C MET A 51 10.13 -2.40 7.75
N HIS A 52 10.80 -2.09 8.84
CA HIS A 52 10.40 -2.46 10.18
C HIS A 52 8.95 -2.00 10.32
N THR A 53 7.99 -2.91 10.16
CA THR A 53 6.61 -2.64 10.57
C THR A 53 6.73 -2.70 12.08
N PRO A 54 6.69 -1.57 12.78
CA PRO A 54 6.98 -1.56 14.19
C PRO A 54 5.83 -2.30 14.88
N SER A 55 6.21 -3.37 15.56
CA SER A 55 5.44 -4.28 16.41
C SER A 55 4.11 -3.72 16.97
N GLU A 56 3.07 -4.56 16.90
CA GLU A 56 1.61 -4.31 17.05
C GLU A 56 1.10 -3.67 18.36
N THR A 57 1.94 -3.24 19.32
CA THR A 57 1.45 -2.62 20.58
C THR A 57 2.35 -1.56 21.22
N ALA A 58 3.49 -1.19 20.59
CA ALA A 58 4.43 -0.27 21.23
C ALA A 58 3.93 1.20 21.17
N LYS A 59 3.91 1.86 22.34
CA LYS A 59 3.71 3.31 22.44
C LYS A 59 5.06 4.02 22.54
N ALA A 60 5.27 5.07 21.76
CA ALA A 60 6.45 5.92 21.87
C ALA A 60 6.48 6.63 23.23
N THR A 61 7.66 6.69 23.87
CA THR A 61 7.81 7.39 25.15
C THR A 61 7.77 8.91 24.95
N PRO A 62 7.51 9.69 26.01
CA PRO A 62 7.61 11.15 25.95
C PRO A 62 9.02 11.68 25.63
N LEU A 63 10.06 10.87 25.82
CA LEU A 63 11.42 11.24 25.45
C LEU A 63 11.64 11.07 23.94
N ASP A 64 11.19 9.94 23.38
CA ASP A 64 11.31 9.65 21.94
C ASP A 64 10.61 10.72 21.10
N LYS A 65 9.39 11.11 21.50
CA LYS A 65 8.63 12.18 20.85
C LYS A 65 9.33 13.54 20.89
N ARG A 66 10.04 13.85 21.98
CA ARG A 66 10.81 15.11 22.09
C ARG A 66 12.01 15.10 21.15
N ASN A 67 12.69 13.96 21.01
CA ASN A 67 13.81 13.83 20.08
C ASN A 67 13.34 13.86 18.62
N ALA A 68 12.21 13.23 18.29
CA ALA A 68 11.64 13.29 16.94
C ALA A 68 11.19 14.70 16.53
N MET A 69 10.85 15.56 17.50
CA MET A 69 10.47 16.95 17.22
C MET A 69 11.61 17.84 16.73
N ILE A 70 12.88 17.44 16.93
CA ILE A 70 14.05 18.20 16.45
C ILE A 70 14.54 17.73 15.08
N CYS A 71 13.87 16.75 14.45
CA CYS A 71 14.19 16.29 13.11
C CYS A 71 13.98 17.38 12.05
N THR A 72 14.64 17.21 10.90
CA THR A 72 14.65 18.21 9.83
C THR A 72 13.24 18.42 9.25
N PRO A 73 12.94 19.60 8.69
CA PRO A 73 11.70 19.84 7.98
C PRO A 73 11.42 18.82 6.87
N ASP A 74 12.47 18.33 6.20
CA ASP A 74 12.33 17.32 5.15
C ASP A 74 11.87 15.96 5.68
N ALA A 75 12.31 15.56 6.88
CA ALA A 75 11.81 14.33 7.52
C ALA A 75 10.30 14.42 7.81
N TRP A 76 9.84 15.59 8.25
CA TRP A 76 8.41 15.85 8.46
C TRP A 76 7.62 15.89 7.15
N ALA A 77 8.17 16.50 6.09
CA ALA A 77 7.58 16.49 4.75
C ALA A 77 7.41 15.05 4.22
N ASN A 78 8.46 14.24 4.33
CA ASN A 78 8.44 12.84 3.90
C ASN A 78 7.43 12.01 4.70
N LEU A 79 7.34 12.22 6.02
CA LEU A 79 6.32 11.57 6.85
C LEU A 79 4.91 11.91 6.36
N GLY A 80 4.66 13.19 6.05
CA GLY A 80 3.37 13.63 5.52
C GLY A 80 2.99 12.94 4.20
N LEU A 81 3.95 12.82 3.28
CA LEU A 81 3.77 12.12 2.00
C LEU A 81 3.45 10.63 2.21
N VAL A 82 4.19 9.96 3.09
CA VAL A 82 3.99 8.53 3.37
C VAL A 82 2.62 8.27 4.01
N LEU A 83 2.21 9.10 4.98
CA LEU A 83 0.88 8.98 5.61
C LEU A 83 -0.24 9.24 4.59
N ARG A 84 -0.05 10.23 3.70
CA ARG A 84 -0.98 10.50 2.60
C ARG A 84 -1.11 9.29 1.67
N GLN A 85 0.01 8.75 1.23
CA GLN A 85 0.03 7.58 0.36
C GLN A 85 -0.70 6.41 1.03
N LYS A 86 -0.42 6.15 2.31
CA LYS A 86 -1.07 5.07 3.06
C LYS A 86 -2.58 5.24 3.15
N ARG A 87 -3.06 6.47 3.37
CA ARG A 87 -4.49 6.79 3.34
C ARG A 87 -5.10 6.49 1.98
N GLU A 88 -4.43 6.89 0.90
CA GLU A 88 -4.90 6.70 -0.47
C GLU A 88 -4.91 5.21 -0.88
N GLU A 89 -3.89 4.44 -0.47
CA GLU A 89 -3.84 2.97 -0.65
C GLU A 89 -5.00 2.24 0.04
N GLN A 90 -5.43 2.74 1.19
CA GLN A 90 -6.60 2.21 1.92
C GLN A 90 -7.94 2.72 1.37
N GLY A 91 -7.92 3.56 0.33
CA GLY A 91 -9.13 4.11 -0.30
C GLY A 91 -9.83 5.17 0.53
N TYR A 92 -9.20 5.70 1.58
CA TYR A 92 -9.81 6.70 2.44
C TYR A 92 -9.70 8.11 1.86
N SER A 93 -10.80 8.85 1.85
CA SER A 93 -10.75 10.31 1.74
C SER A 93 -10.26 10.92 3.06
N ARG A 94 -9.86 12.21 3.06
CA ARG A 94 -9.53 12.92 4.32
C ARG A 94 -10.71 12.94 5.29
N ARG A 95 -11.94 13.11 4.78
CA ARG A 95 -13.17 13.03 5.56
C ARG A 95 -13.37 11.66 6.21
N ALA A 96 -13.17 10.59 5.44
CA ALA A 96 -13.29 9.22 5.96
C ALA A 96 -12.24 8.94 7.06
N LEU A 97 -10.99 9.38 6.87
CA LEU A 97 -9.96 9.24 7.89
C LEU A 97 -10.23 10.12 9.11
N SER A 98 -10.81 11.30 8.93
CA SER A 98 -11.20 12.22 10.01
C SER A 98 -12.21 11.56 10.94
N GLU A 99 -13.23 10.93 10.38
CA GLU A 99 -14.24 10.15 11.10
C GLU A 99 -13.61 8.93 11.80
N LEU A 100 -12.74 8.18 11.10
CA LEU A 100 -12.08 7.00 11.64
C LEU A 100 -11.13 7.31 12.81
N ALA A 101 -10.36 8.39 12.70
CA ALA A 101 -9.32 8.75 13.66
C ALA A 101 -9.80 9.68 14.78
N ASP A 102 -11.06 10.13 14.76
CA ASP A 102 -11.61 11.14 15.68
C ASP A 102 -10.71 12.39 15.76
N VAL A 103 -10.44 12.98 14.60
CA VAL A 103 -9.68 14.23 14.44
C VAL A 103 -10.32 15.10 13.37
N SER A 104 -9.99 16.40 13.31
CA SER A 104 -10.48 17.25 12.22
C SER A 104 -9.78 16.94 10.88
N GLU A 105 -10.50 17.09 9.76
CA GLU A 105 -9.91 17.02 8.41
C GLU A 105 -8.73 17.98 8.25
N LYS A 106 -8.80 19.16 8.88
CA LYS A 106 -7.69 20.12 8.86
C LYS A 106 -6.44 19.58 9.53
N SER A 107 -6.58 18.80 10.61
CA SER A 107 -5.44 18.17 11.28
C SER A 107 -4.76 17.14 10.39
N ILE A 108 -5.55 16.37 9.63
CA ILE A 108 -5.01 15.43 8.64
C ILE A 108 -4.26 16.19 7.55
N GLN A 109 -4.84 17.26 7.01
CA GLN A 109 -4.16 18.09 6.01
C GLN A 109 -2.80 18.61 6.52
N LEU A 110 -2.74 19.17 7.73
CA LEU A 110 -1.49 19.70 8.29
C LEU A 110 -0.41 18.63 8.49
N VAL A 111 -0.83 17.41 8.84
CA VAL A 111 0.07 16.26 8.97
C VAL A 111 0.58 15.81 7.60
N GLU A 112 -0.31 15.70 6.60
CA GLU A 112 0.07 15.32 5.23
C GLU A 112 0.95 16.37 4.53
N GLU A 113 0.80 17.64 4.90
CA GLU A 113 1.70 18.73 4.47
C GLU A 113 3.08 18.67 5.16
N GLY A 114 3.26 17.78 6.13
CA GLY A 114 4.51 17.63 6.87
C GLY A 114 4.84 18.83 7.74
N ARG A 115 3.84 19.48 8.33
CA ARG A 115 4.06 20.68 9.13
C ARG A 115 4.86 20.35 10.40
N VAL A 116 6.06 20.92 10.50
CA VAL A 116 6.91 20.80 11.70
C VAL A 116 6.21 21.40 12.92
N PRO A 117 6.06 20.64 14.02
CA PRO A 117 5.45 21.14 15.25
C PRO A 117 6.34 22.16 15.97
N ALA A 118 5.77 23.30 16.37
CA ALA A 118 6.56 24.38 16.97
C ALA A 118 6.95 24.16 18.45
N LYS A 119 6.11 23.47 19.24
CA LYS A 119 6.28 23.40 20.71
C LYS A 119 5.98 22.05 21.35
N ARG A 120 5.05 21.28 20.78
CA ARG A 120 4.59 20.00 21.36
C ARG A 120 4.30 18.99 20.28
N TRP A 121 4.41 17.71 20.64
CA TRP A 121 4.01 16.60 19.80
C TRP A 121 2.52 16.72 19.43
N PRO A 122 2.15 16.67 18.14
CA PRO A 122 0.77 16.74 17.71
C PRO A 122 0.00 15.50 18.15
N GLN A 123 -1.02 15.66 19.00
CA GLN A 123 -1.84 14.53 19.46
C GLN A 123 -2.66 13.91 18.33
N SER A 124 -3.03 14.70 17.32
CA SER A 124 -3.70 14.22 16.12
C SER A 124 -2.83 13.27 15.30
N LEU A 125 -1.50 13.46 15.30
CA LEU A 125 -0.58 12.60 14.55
C LEU A 125 -0.62 11.15 15.03
N ASP A 126 -0.64 10.94 16.35
CA ASP A 126 -0.75 9.60 16.93
C ASP A 126 -2.05 8.91 16.52
N ARG A 127 -3.18 9.64 16.58
CA ARG A 127 -4.50 9.10 16.21
C ARG A 127 -4.59 8.78 14.72
N ILE A 128 -4.05 9.66 13.88
CA ILE A 128 -3.98 9.47 12.43
C ILE A 128 -3.12 8.25 12.09
N ALA A 129 -1.94 8.14 12.69
CA ALA A 129 -1.04 7.01 12.48
C ALA A 129 -1.73 5.68 12.87
N VAL A 130 -2.34 5.64 14.06
CA VAL A 130 -3.06 4.44 14.53
C VAL A 130 -4.22 4.08 13.61
N ALA A 131 -5.01 5.06 13.16
CA ALA A 131 -6.12 4.82 12.22
C ALA A 131 -5.65 4.27 10.86
N LEU A 132 -4.44 4.62 10.43
CA LEU A 132 -3.79 4.09 9.23
C LEU A 132 -3.06 2.76 9.46
N GLY A 133 -3.13 2.20 10.66
CA GLY A 133 -2.49 0.93 11.04
C GLY A 133 -1.01 1.06 11.40
N TRP A 134 -0.53 2.28 11.68
CA TRP A 134 0.81 2.54 12.16
C TRP A 134 0.85 2.57 13.68
N THR A 135 2.02 2.27 14.25
CA THR A 135 2.26 2.50 15.68
C THR A 135 2.81 3.89 15.92
N THR A 136 2.59 4.43 17.13
CA THR A 136 3.19 5.72 17.51
C THR A 136 4.71 5.68 17.54
N THR A 137 5.31 4.50 17.81
CA THR A 137 6.76 4.30 17.70
C THR A 137 7.21 4.35 16.26
N GLY A 138 6.46 3.77 15.31
CA GLY A 138 6.81 3.86 13.88
C GLY A 138 6.88 5.26 13.32
N VAL A 139 6.04 6.18 13.82
CA VAL A 139 6.14 7.60 13.45
C VAL A 139 7.46 8.20 13.93
N VAL A 140 7.88 7.87 15.16
CA VAL A 140 9.14 8.34 15.72
C VAL A 140 10.32 7.71 15.00
N ASP A 141 10.30 6.40 14.78
CA ASP A 141 11.36 5.67 14.07
C ASP A 141 11.54 6.23 12.66
N PHE A 142 10.44 6.54 11.96
CA PHE A 142 10.48 7.16 10.65
C PHE A 142 11.15 8.53 10.68
N LEU A 143 10.77 9.39 11.63
CA LEU A 143 11.36 10.73 11.75
C LEU A 143 12.84 10.69 12.13
N MET A 144 13.26 9.68 12.89
CA MET A 144 14.62 9.53 13.41
C MET A 144 15.51 8.69 12.49
N ALA A 145 14.96 8.05 11.46
CA ALA A 145 15.74 7.30 10.49
C ALA A 145 16.66 8.26 9.72
N GLU A 146 17.94 7.90 9.58
CA GLU A 146 18.85 8.65 8.72
C GLU A 146 18.35 8.57 7.27
N PRO A 147 18.27 9.69 6.54
CA PRO A 147 17.94 9.64 5.13
C PRO A 147 19.00 8.81 4.40
N PRO A 148 18.62 7.95 3.43
CA PRO A 148 19.60 7.26 2.62
C PRO A 148 20.47 8.31 1.92
N PHE A 149 21.79 8.17 2.11
CA PHE A 149 22.83 9.05 1.59
C PHE A 149 22.74 9.28 0.07
#